data_AF-A0A1V1V4F3-F1
#
_entry.id   AF-A0A1V1V4F3-F1
#
_cell.length_a   1.000
_cell.length_b   1.000
_cell.length_c   1.000
_cell.angle_alpha   90.00
_cell.angle_beta   90.00
_cell.angle_gamma   90.00
#
_symmetry.space_group_name_H-M   'P 1'
#
loop_
_entity.id
_entity.type
_entity.pdbx_description
1 polymer ?
#
loop_
_entity_poly.entity_id
_entity_poly.type
_entity_poly.pdbx_seq_one_letter_code
_entity_poly.pdbx_strand_id
1 'polypeptide(L)'
;MGKTLPTASELKESYESFANFTFELLSEIGNKKKNLVFAAVNSQVSLELFLKYLFTATGRVDEIRKTKKGELIDDYREFNEILNRFFSSKTWSFGNKKELVELMQTRNSIVHRGQKSEWDPELAKIIVKTHFFMFMHATAWSTLGEVLLFDNYYPHKISNIDVWRKGVESFCDDLAEIYDCDVLHCTACHARSVISGELFVLEYGQYDEYIVCLCCLSSINIEHEARLIECYECCDTSYLIDAFNVQKGQRYIGKCSECETDTYVRKCAGCEEFYHPSEAEVSVDGRFYCSKSCQRIYECVDA
;
A
#
# COMPACT_ATOMS: atom_id res chain seq x y z
N MET A 1 -29.40 -31.83 9.03
CA MET A 1 -29.18 -30.64 8.19
C MET A 1 -27.82 -30.80 7.55
N GLY A 2 -27.74 -30.90 6.22
CA GLY A 2 -26.45 -30.91 5.53
C GLY A 2 -25.75 -29.59 5.80
N LYS A 3 -24.46 -29.62 6.11
CA LYS A 3 -23.65 -28.40 6.20
C LYS A 3 -23.55 -27.83 4.79
N THR A 4 -24.31 -26.79 4.48
CA THR A 4 -24.12 -26.03 3.25
C THR A 4 -22.86 -25.21 3.36
N LEU A 5 -22.13 -25.06 2.25
CA LEU A 5 -20.97 -24.16 2.23
C LEU A 5 -21.43 -22.70 2.46
N PRO A 6 -20.62 -21.89 3.16
CA PRO A 6 -20.89 -20.46 3.28
C PRO A 6 -20.96 -19.78 1.92
N THR A 7 -21.81 -18.77 1.81
CA THR A 7 -21.93 -17.91 0.64
C THR A 7 -20.71 -16.99 0.48
N ALA A 8 -20.53 -16.41 -0.70
CA ALA A 8 -19.45 -15.44 -0.94
C ALA A 8 -19.54 -14.23 0.00
N SER A 9 -20.76 -13.74 0.30
CA SER A 9 -20.97 -12.62 1.24
C SER A 9 -20.53 -12.98 2.65
N GLU A 10 -20.94 -14.16 3.15
CA GLU A 10 -20.57 -14.62 4.50
C GLU A 10 -19.05 -14.82 4.63
N LEU A 11 -18.39 -15.35 3.59
CA LEU A 11 -16.94 -15.46 3.56
C LEU A 11 -16.27 -14.09 3.56
N LYS A 12 -16.83 -13.14 2.81
CA LYS A 12 -16.33 -11.76 2.72
C LYS A 12 -16.38 -11.05 4.05
N GLU A 13 -17.56 -10.96 4.63
CA GLU A 13 -17.78 -10.36 5.95
C GLU A 13 -16.88 -11.00 7.01
N SER A 14 -16.73 -12.33 6.97
CA SER A 14 -15.88 -13.04 7.91
C SER A 14 -14.41 -12.69 7.74
N TYR A 15 -13.86 -12.75 6.53
CA TYR A 15 -12.43 -12.45 6.35
C TYR A 15 -12.14 -10.99 6.70
N GLU A 16 -12.99 -10.04 6.33
CA GLU A 16 -12.83 -8.61 6.64
C GLU A 16 -12.87 -8.39 8.17
N SER A 17 -13.76 -9.07 8.88
CA SER A 17 -13.82 -9.00 10.34
C SER A 17 -12.54 -9.52 11.01
N PHE A 18 -12.06 -10.71 10.60
CA PHE A 18 -10.82 -11.28 11.14
C PHE A 18 -9.59 -10.43 10.79
N ALA A 19 -9.58 -9.87 9.58
CA ALA A 19 -8.56 -8.93 9.17
C ALA A 19 -8.58 -7.74 10.14
N ASN A 20 -9.70 -7.03 10.25
CA ASN A 20 -9.81 -5.77 11.01
C ASN A 20 -9.39 -5.96 12.46
N PHE A 21 -9.75 -7.10 13.05
CA PHE A 21 -9.35 -7.43 14.39
C PHE A 21 -7.83 -7.64 14.55
N THR A 22 -7.16 -8.23 13.55
CA THR A 22 -5.69 -8.28 13.54
C THR A 22 -5.08 -6.89 13.54
N PHE A 23 -5.71 -5.93 12.86
CA PHE A 23 -5.27 -4.54 12.82
C PHE A 23 -5.28 -3.88 14.18
N GLU A 24 -6.37 -4.04 14.89
CA GLU A 24 -6.50 -3.60 16.26
C GLU A 24 -5.41 -4.22 17.15
N LEU A 25 -5.16 -5.54 17.00
CA LEU A 25 -4.14 -6.25 17.78
C LEU A 25 -2.71 -5.75 17.51
N LEU A 26 -2.38 -5.51 16.24
CA LEU A 26 -1.08 -4.92 15.85
C LEU A 26 -0.94 -3.50 16.39
N SER A 27 -2.03 -2.73 16.40
CA SER A 27 -2.03 -1.36 16.90
C SER A 27 -1.62 -1.25 18.38
N GLU A 28 -1.88 -2.31 19.16
CA GLU A 28 -1.62 -2.39 20.59
C GLU A 28 -0.39 -3.24 20.96
N ILE A 29 0.39 -3.69 19.97
CA ILE A 29 1.47 -4.68 20.19
C ILE A 29 2.54 -4.18 21.17
N GLY A 30 2.81 -2.87 21.18
CA GLY A 30 3.75 -2.22 22.11
C GLY A 30 3.34 -2.34 23.57
N ASN A 31 2.03 -2.43 23.84
CA ASN A 31 1.48 -2.53 25.20
C ASN A 31 1.37 -3.97 25.69
N LYS A 32 1.12 -4.93 24.78
CA LYS A 32 0.90 -6.34 25.10
C LYS A 32 1.54 -7.23 24.04
N LYS A 33 2.74 -7.76 24.31
CA LYS A 33 3.44 -8.70 23.42
C LYS A 33 2.60 -9.93 23.02
N LYS A 34 1.63 -10.35 23.86
CA LYS A 34 0.68 -11.44 23.55
C LYS A 34 -0.23 -11.14 22.35
N ASN A 35 -0.43 -9.86 22.01
CA ASN A 35 -1.24 -9.47 20.86
C ASN A 35 -0.62 -9.94 19.54
N LEU A 36 0.71 -10.09 19.46
CA LEU A 36 1.37 -10.64 18.27
C LEU A 36 0.90 -12.08 17.96
N VAL A 37 0.74 -12.89 19.00
CA VAL A 37 0.30 -14.28 18.87
C VAL A 37 -1.15 -14.33 18.37
N PHE A 38 -2.01 -13.51 18.94
CA PHE A 38 -3.40 -13.41 18.48
C PHE A 38 -3.48 -12.80 17.08
N ALA A 39 -2.65 -11.82 16.77
CA ALA A 39 -2.53 -11.25 15.44
C ALA A 39 -2.13 -12.35 14.44
N ALA A 40 -1.18 -13.22 14.76
CA ALA A 40 -0.78 -14.34 13.90
C ALA A 40 -1.91 -15.35 13.66
N VAL A 41 -2.67 -15.68 14.70
CA VAL A 41 -3.78 -16.65 14.61
C VAL A 41 -4.93 -16.07 13.77
N ASN A 42 -5.38 -14.87 14.09
CA ASN A 42 -6.35 -14.16 13.27
C ASN A 42 -5.79 -13.99 11.85
N SER A 43 -4.46 -13.82 11.74
CA SER A 43 -3.75 -13.66 10.48
C SER A 43 -4.01 -14.79 9.50
N GLN A 44 -3.86 -15.99 10.01
CA GLN A 44 -4.09 -17.18 9.24
C GLN A 44 -5.57 -17.39 8.92
N VAL A 45 -6.46 -17.07 9.87
CA VAL A 45 -7.90 -17.29 9.68
C VAL A 45 -8.46 -16.39 8.58
N SER A 46 -8.14 -15.09 8.54
CA SER A 46 -8.60 -14.26 7.41
C SER A 46 -8.00 -14.73 6.10
N LEU A 47 -6.71 -15.13 6.05
CA LEU A 47 -6.12 -15.64 4.81
C LEU A 47 -6.85 -16.88 4.29
N GLU A 48 -7.20 -17.81 5.17
CA GLU A 48 -7.97 -19.00 4.82
C GLU A 48 -9.36 -18.64 4.29
N LEU A 49 -10.04 -17.70 4.95
CA LEU A 49 -11.36 -17.22 4.54
C LEU A 49 -11.31 -16.44 3.22
N PHE A 50 -10.28 -15.61 3.03
CA PHE A 50 -10.03 -14.85 1.81
C PHE A 50 -9.80 -15.76 0.62
N LEU A 51 -8.99 -16.82 0.75
CA LEU A 51 -8.81 -17.77 -0.36
C LEU A 51 -10.12 -18.50 -0.68
N LYS A 52 -10.89 -18.93 0.33
CA LYS A 52 -12.22 -19.52 0.10
C LYS A 52 -13.16 -18.54 -0.61
N TYR A 53 -13.16 -17.29 -0.18
CA TYR A 53 -13.91 -16.21 -0.82
C TYR A 53 -13.47 -16.03 -2.28
N LEU A 54 -12.18 -15.91 -2.55
CA LEU A 54 -11.62 -15.71 -3.89
C LEU A 54 -12.03 -16.83 -4.85
N PHE A 55 -11.87 -18.10 -4.46
CA PHE A 55 -12.30 -19.23 -5.28
C PHE A 55 -13.82 -19.27 -5.48
N THR A 56 -14.61 -18.85 -4.48
CA THR A 56 -16.06 -18.79 -4.59
C THR A 56 -16.53 -17.67 -5.52
N ALA A 57 -16.00 -16.46 -5.34
CA ALA A 57 -16.33 -15.26 -6.12
C ALA A 57 -15.92 -15.41 -7.59
N THR A 58 -14.86 -16.15 -7.88
CA THR A 58 -14.41 -16.44 -9.26
C THR A 58 -15.09 -17.65 -9.89
N GLY A 59 -16.07 -18.28 -9.22
CA GLY A 59 -16.76 -19.47 -9.74
C GLY A 59 -15.91 -20.75 -9.76
N ARG A 60 -14.79 -20.77 -9.04
CA ARG A 60 -13.80 -21.85 -8.98
C ARG A 60 -13.88 -22.69 -7.71
N VAL A 61 -15.01 -22.62 -7.00
CA VAL A 61 -15.21 -23.29 -5.69
C VAL A 61 -14.94 -24.79 -5.73
N ASP A 62 -15.24 -25.47 -6.83
CA ASP A 62 -15.05 -26.91 -6.98
C ASP A 62 -13.57 -27.32 -6.92
N GLU A 63 -12.64 -26.41 -7.21
CA GLU A 63 -11.20 -26.68 -7.08
C GLU A 63 -10.75 -26.87 -5.62
N ILE A 64 -11.50 -26.32 -4.68
CA ILE A 64 -11.18 -26.29 -3.25
C ILE A 64 -12.16 -27.10 -2.40
N ARG A 65 -13.11 -27.79 -3.03
CA ARG A 65 -14.02 -28.72 -2.35
C ARG A 65 -13.39 -30.09 -2.18
N LYS A 66 -13.74 -30.75 -1.07
CA LYS A 66 -13.37 -32.15 -0.81
C LYS A 66 -14.08 -33.07 -1.79
N THR A 67 -13.45 -34.19 -2.09
CA THR A 67 -14.01 -35.24 -2.92
C THR A 67 -14.19 -36.51 -2.07
N LYS A 68 -15.38 -37.11 -2.12
CA LYS A 68 -15.68 -38.39 -1.46
C LYS A 68 -16.29 -39.33 -2.48
N LYS A 69 -15.65 -40.49 -2.70
CA LYS A 69 -16.06 -41.49 -3.72
C LYS A 69 -16.19 -40.91 -5.15
N GLY A 70 -15.36 -39.93 -5.51
CA GLY A 70 -15.39 -39.28 -6.82
C GLY A 70 -16.39 -38.13 -6.94
N GLU A 71 -17.23 -37.89 -5.93
CA GLU A 71 -18.19 -36.79 -5.91
C GLU A 71 -17.69 -35.64 -5.03
N LEU A 72 -17.98 -34.40 -5.43
CA LEU A 72 -17.70 -33.22 -4.62
C LEU A 72 -18.68 -33.16 -3.45
N ILE A 73 -18.15 -32.85 -2.27
CA ILE A 73 -18.95 -32.67 -1.06
C ILE A 73 -18.90 -31.21 -0.59
N ASP A 74 -19.90 -30.82 0.19
CA ASP A 74 -20.01 -29.47 0.80
C ASP A 74 -19.09 -29.33 2.02
N ASP A 75 -17.80 -29.48 1.75
CA ASP A 75 -16.73 -29.22 2.72
C ASP A 75 -15.47 -28.79 1.97
N TYR A 76 -14.71 -27.87 2.56
CA TYR A 76 -13.48 -27.35 1.97
C TYR A 76 -12.31 -28.30 2.23
N ARG A 77 -11.36 -28.34 1.30
CA ARG A 77 -10.06 -28.97 1.50
C ARG A 77 -9.30 -28.29 2.64
N GLU A 78 -8.29 -28.99 3.16
CA GLU A 78 -7.41 -28.43 4.19
C GLU A 78 -6.73 -27.16 3.66
N PHE A 79 -6.52 -26.17 4.53
CA PHE A 79 -6.00 -24.87 4.13
C PHE A 79 -4.67 -24.95 3.36
N ASN A 80 -3.76 -25.86 3.74
CA ASN A 80 -2.52 -26.12 2.99
C ASN A 80 -2.77 -26.53 1.53
N GLU A 81 -3.79 -27.34 1.27
CA GLU A 81 -4.14 -27.77 -0.09
C GLU A 81 -4.69 -26.62 -0.92
N ILE A 82 -5.53 -25.77 -0.30
CA ILE A 82 -6.08 -24.56 -0.93
C ILE A 82 -4.96 -23.58 -1.27
N LEU A 83 -4.03 -23.35 -0.34
CA LEU A 83 -2.87 -22.48 -0.54
C LEU A 83 -1.98 -23.01 -1.67
N ASN A 84 -1.65 -24.30 -1.64
CA ASN A 84 -0.89 -24.94 -2.71
C ASN A 84 -1.59 -24.81 -4.07
N ARG A 85 -2.92 -24.98 -4.10
CA ARG A 85 -3.71 -24.85 -5.31
C ARG A 85 -3.63 -23.44 -5.88
N PHE A 86 -3.80 -22.41 -5.04
CA PHE A 86 -3.67 -21.01 -5.43
C PHE A 86 -2.34 -20.76 -6.15
N PHE A 87 -1.22 -21.09 -5.50
CA PHE A 87 0.13 -20.89 -6.04
C PHE A 87 0.44 -21.75 -7.27
N SER A 88 -0.17 -22.93 -7.40
CA SER A 88 0.01 -23.77 -8.60
C SER A 88 -0.77 -23.27 -9.81
N SER A 89 -1.86 -22.51 -9.57
CA SER A 89 -2.78 -22.07 -10.62
C SER A 89 -2.48 -20.69 -11.18
N LYS A 90 -1.66 -19.90 -10.48
CA LYS A 90 -1.23 -18.58 -10.93
C LYS A 90 0.22 -18.62 -11.42
N THR A 91 0.45 -18.01 -12.58
CA THR A 91 1.80 -17.69 -13.07
C THR A 91 2.50 -16.65 -12.19
N TRP A 92 1.74 -15.87 -11.42
CA TRP A 92 2.25 -14.77 -10.61
C TRP A 92 1.45 -14.53 -9.32
N SER A 93 2.13 -14.10 -8.25
CA SER A 93 1.54 -13.85 -6.94
C SER A 93 2.27 -12.70 -6.23
N PHE A 94 1.51 -11.83 -5.58
CA PHE A 94 2.02 -10.76 -4.70
C PHE A 94 2.57 -11.28 -3.37
N GLY A 95 2.51 -12.59 -3.11
CA GLY A 95 2.93 -13.19 -1.84
C GLY A 95 3.93 -14.32 -2.04
N ASN A 96 4.81 -14.51 -1.06
CA ASN A 96 5.75 -15.62 -1.01
C ASN A 96 5.11 -16.83 -0.31
N LYS A 97 4.97 -17.94 -1.05
CA LYS A 97 4.41 -19.20 -0.52
C LYS A 97 5.09 -19.65 0.77
N LYS A 98 6.41 -19.49 0.88
CA LYS A 98 7.19 -19.92 2.06
C LYS A 98 6.79 -19.14 3.31
N GLU A 99 6.62 -17.83 3.20
CA GLU A 99 6.21 -16.97 4.33
C GLU A 99 4.79 -17.28 4.80
N LEU A 100 3.88 -17.55 3.85
CA LEU A 100 2.52 -17.97 4.18
C LEU A 100 2.50 -19.34 4.89
N VAL A 101 3.40 -20.25 4.50
CA VAL A 101 3.59 -21.52 5.22
C VAL A 101 4.22 -21.30 6.61
N GLU A 102 5.17 -20.38 6.75
CA GLU A 102 5.76 -20.02 8.05
C GLU A 102 4.71 -19.44 9.01
N LEU A 103 3.78 -18.61 8.52
CA LEU A 103 2.64 -18.15 9.32
C LEU A 103 1.78 -19.33 9.81
N MET A 104 1.51 -20.30 8.93
CA MET A 104 0.76 -21.51 9.29
C MET A 104 1.46 -22.36 10.34
N GLN A 105 2.77 -22.55 10.20
CA GLN A 105 3.59 -23.29 11.17
C GLN A 105 3.60 -22.56 12.52
N THR A 106 3.60 -21.23 12.49
CA THR A 106 3.58 -20.42 13.70
C THR A 106 2.27 -20.58 14.48
N ARG A 107 1.10 -20.58 13.82
CA ARG A 107 -0.15 -20.93 14.49
C ARG A 107 -0.08 -22.32 15.11
N ASN A 108 0.39 -23.33 14.39
CA ASN A 108 0.48 -24.69 14.93
C ASN A 108 1.37 -24.71 16.18
N SER A 109 2.52 -24.03 16.13
CA SER A 109 3.41 -23.85 17.27
C SER A 109 2.71 -23.14 18.44
N ILE A 110 1.97 -22.06 18.19
CA ILE A 110 1.18 -21.32 19.20
C ILE A 110 0.11 -22.20 19.83
N VAL A 111 -0.63 -22.97 19.02
CA VAL A 111 -1.67 -23.89 19.48
C VAL A 111 -1.08 -24.98 20.37
N HIS A 112 0.14 -25.44 20.08
CA HIS A 112 0.80 -26.51 20.84
C HIS A 112 1.64 -26.02 22.04
N ARG A 113 2.21 -24.82 21.99
CA ARG A 113 3.13 -24.27 23.02
C ARG A 113 2.48 -23.17 23.88
N GLY A 114 1.29 -22.71 23.51
CA GLY A 114 0.54 -21.68 24.23
C GLY A 114 1.30 -20.34 24.30
N GLN A 115 1.27 -19.70 25.47
CA GLN A 115 1.80 -18.35 25.68
C GLN A 115 3.32 -18.26 25.87
N LYS A 116 4.06 -19.37 25.72
CA LYS A 116 5.52 -19.39 25.90
C LYS A 116 6.30 -18.89 24.67
N SER A 117 5.61 -18.54 23.60
CA SER A 117 6.23 -18.00 22.39
C SER A 117 6.78 -16.59 22.66
N GLU A 118 8.09 -16.42 22.50
CA GLU A 118 8.74 -15.11 22.59
C GLU A 118 8.32 -14.22 21.41
N TRP A 119 8.52 -12.92 21.58
CA TRP A 119 8.27 -11.95 20.52
C TRP A 119 9.26 -12.16 19.38
N ASP A 120 8.73 -12.45 18.20
CA ASP A 120 9.50 -12.65 16.98
C ASP A 120 9.20 -11.52 15.98
N PRO A 121 10.16 -10.60 15.74
CA PRO A 121 9.97 -9.51 14.79
C PRO A 121 9.75 -10.01 13.35
N GLU A 122 10.27 -11.18 12.98
CA GLU A 122 10.04 -11.74 11.64
C GLU A 122 8.61 -12.24 11.48
N LEU A 123 8.05 -12.90 12.51
CA LEU A 123 6.63 -13.24 12.52
C LEU A 123 5.74 -12.01 12.34
N ALA A 124 6.11 -10.91 12.99
CA ALA A 124 5.34 -9.68 12.93
C ALA A 124 5.38 -9.03 11.54
N LYS A 125 6.54 -9.08 10.86
CA LYS A 125 6.65 -8.71 9.44
C LYS A 125 5.82 -9.63 8.56
N ILE A 126 5.90 -10.95 8.74
CA ILE A 126 5.11 -11.93 7.98
C ILE A 126 3.62 -11.65 8.13
N ILE A 127 3.15 -11.31 9.34
CA ILE A 127 1.75 -10.91 9.58
C ILE A 127 1.38 -9.68 8.74
N VAL A 128 2.22 -8.64 8.73
CA VAL A 128 1.98 -7.42 7.94
C VAL A 128 1.93 -7.74 6.44
N LYS A 129 2.88 -8.54 5.92
CA LYS A 129 2.93 -8.99 4.52
C LYS A 129 1.71 -9.84 4.14
N THR A 130 1.33 -10.76 5.02
CA THR A 130 0.28 -11.75 4.79
C THR A 130 -1.12 -11.18 4.91
N HIS A 131 -1.37 -10.43 5.98
CA HIS A 131 -2.70 -10.39 6.55
C HIS A 131 -3.51 -9.15 6.24
N PHE A 132 -2.89 -8.11 5.70
CA PHE A 132 -3.69 -6.91 5.61
C PHE A 132 -3.33 -5.97 4.50
N PHE A 133 -2.06 -5.89 4.09
CA PHE A 133 -1.75 -4.86 3.11
C PHE A 133 -1.42 -5.36 1.73
N MET A 134 -0.82 -6.52 1.52
CA MET A 134 -0.15 -6.66 0.22
C MET A 134 -0.49 -7.92 -0.55
N PHE A 135 -0.55 -9.08 0.11
CA PHE A 135 -1.06 -10.26 -0.59
C PHE A 135 -2.58 -10.21 -0.84
N MET A 136 -3.40 -10.07 0.21
CA MET A 136 -4.86 -10.18 0.07
C MET A 136 -5.45 -9.02 -0.72
N HIS A 137 -5.07 -7.78 -0.40
CA HIS A 137 -5.57 -6.60 -1.11
C HIS A 137 -5.12 -6.56 -2.57
N ALA A 138 -3.82 -6.75 -2.87
CA ALA A 138 -3.38 -6.75 -4.26
C ALA A 138 -3.98 -7.93 -5.06
N THR A 139 -4.20 -9.08 -4.42
CA THR A 139 -4.91 -10.20 -5.06
C THR A 139 -6.39 -9.87 -5.30
N ALA A 140 -7.07 -9.24 -4.36
CA ALA A 140 -8.46 -8.81 -4.49
C ALA A 140 -8.61 -7.76 -5.60
N TRP A 141 -7.74 -6.75 -5.62
CA TRP A 141 -7.73 -5.73 -6.67
C TRP A 141 -7.47 -6.35 -8.05
N SER A 142 -6.37 -7.09 -8.19
CA SER A 142 -5.98 -7.67 -9.50
C SER A 142 -6.94 -8.73 -10.03
N THR A 143 -7.69 -9.43 -9.16
CA THR A 143 -8.53 -10.57 -9.58
C THR A 143 -10.02 -10.23 -9.57
N LEU A 144 -10.47 -9.39 -8.63
CA LEU A 144 -11.87 -9.07 -8.41
C LEU A 144 -12.19 -7.60 -8.69
N GLY A 145 -11.17 -6.74 -8.82
CA GLY A 145 -11.36 -5.29 -8.89
C GLY A 145 -11.86 -4.69 -7.59
N GLU A 146 -11.66 -5.37 -6.45
CA GLU A 146 -12.15 -4.94 -5.14
C GLU A 146 -11.07 -4.26 -4.32
N VAL A 147 -11.44 -3.17 -3.68
CA VAL A 147 -10.60 -2.41 -2.74
C VAL A 147 -10.96 -2.80 -1.31
N LEU A 148 -9.99 -3.31 -0.55
CA LEU A 148 -10.18 -3.73 0.85
C LEU A 148 -9.74 -2.66 1.86
N LEU A 149 -8.84 -1.78 1.43
CA LEU A 149 -8.18 -0.77 2.23
C LEU A 149 -8.48 0.58 1.63
N PHE A 150 -8.88 1.52 2.47
CA PHE A 150 -9.35 2.83 2.04
C PHE A 150 -8.33 3.91 2.35
N ASP A 151 -8.35 4.95 1.52
CA ASP A 151 -7.52 6.12 1.72
C ASP A 151 -7.90 6.80 3.04
N ASN A 152 -6.88 7.02 3.86
CA ASN A 152 -6.97 7.93 4.97
C ASN A 152 -6.43 9.27 4.47
N TYR A 153 -7.37 10.19 4.17
CA TYR A 153 -7.11 11.61 3.89
C TYR A 153 -6.11 12.27 4.87
N TYR A 154 -5.90 11.66 6.04
CA TYR A 154 -4.83 11.99 6.98
C TYR A 154 -3.99 10.74 7.30
N PRO A 155 -2.67 10.87 7.52
CA PRO A 155 -1.79 9.73 7.83
C PRO A 155 -2.32 8.87 8.98
N HIS A 156 -2.55 7.59 8.69
CA HIS A 156 -3.07 6.67 9.69
C HIS A 156 -2.07 6.45 10.82
N LYS A 157 -2.56 6.40 12.07
CA LYS A 157 -1.72 6.31 13.29
C LYS A 157 -0.86 5.05 13.35
N ILE A 158 -1.23 4.01 12.61
CA ILE A 158 -0.48 2.75 12.52
C ILE A 158 0.94 2.94 11.96
N SER A 159 1.17 4.00 11.17
CA SER A 159 2.49 4.37 10.65
C SER A 159 3.54 4.70 11.73
N ASN A 160 3.10 4.94 12.96
CA ASN A 160 3.96 5.16 14.13
C ASN A 160 4.40 3.86 14.81
N ILE A 161 3.94 2.70 14.33
CA ILE A 161 4.27 1.41 14.91
C ILE A 161 5.47 0.82 14.17
N ASP A 162 6.60 0.68 14.87
CA ASP A 162 7.86 0.24 14.26
C ASP A 162 7.74 -1.09 13.50
N VAL A 163 7.02 -2.04 14.07
CA VAL A 163 6.78 -3.36 13.47
C VAL A 163 5.97 -3.25 12.18
N TRP A 164 4.96 -2.38 12.17
CA TRP A 164 4.15 -2.08 11.01
C TRP A 164 5.01 -1.50 9.90
N ARG A 165 5.74 -0.42 10.20
CA ARG A 165 6.62 0.27 9.27
C ARG A 165 7.63 -0.68 8.64
N LYS A 166 8.34 -1.46 9.45
CA LYS A 166 9.35 -2.42 8.96
C LYS A 166 8.75 -3.53 8.11
N GLY A 167 7.53 -3.98 8.42
CA GLY A 167 6.82 -4.98 7.63
C GLY A 167 6.42 -4.44 6.26
N VAL A 168 5.95 -3.19 6.21
CA VAL A 168 5.58 -2.52 4.96
C VAL A 168 6.80 -2.22 4.10
N GLU A 169 7.85 -1.61 4.66
CA GLU A 169 9.10 -1.30 3.94
C GLU A 169 9.72 -2.56 3.33
N SER A 170 9.79 -3.66 4.11
CA SER A 170 10.29 -4.95 3.61
C SER A 170 9.46 -5.52 2.47
N PHE A 171 8.15 -5.26 2.42
CA PHE A 171 7.34 -5.71 1.29
C PHE A 171 7.56 -4.81 0.07
N CYS A 172 7.66 -3.50 0.25
CA CYS A 172 7.96 -2.60 -0.85
C CYS A 172 9.31 -2.93 -1.50
N ASP A 173 10.30 -3.36 -0.71
CA ASP A 173 11.56 -3.90 -1.23
C ASP A 173 11.33 -5.11 -2.14
N ASP A 174 10.50 -6.06 -1.72
CA ASP A 174 10.15 -7.21 -2.56
C ASP A 174 9.44 -6.76 -3.84
N LEU A 175 8.52 -5.78 -3.77
CA LEU A 175 7.84 -5.24 -4.95
C LEU A 175 8.82 -4.59 -5.92
N ALA A 176 9.76 -3.80 -5.41
CA ALA A 176 10.77 -3.15 -6.23
C ALA A 176 11.57 -4.17 -7.04
N GLU A 177 11.97 -5.27 -6.41
CA GLU A 177 12.69 -6.37 -7.08
C GLU A 177 11.79 -7.11 -8.09
N ILE A 178 10.52 -7.33 -7.73
CA ILE A 178 9.57 -8.11 -8.51
C ILE A 178 9.05 -7.35 -9.74
N TYR A 179 8.78 -6.05 -9.61
CA TYR A 179 8.17 -5.20 -10.63
C TYR A 179 9.14 -4.21 -11.28
N ASP A 180 10.40 -4.20 -10.86
CA ASP A 180 11.42 -3.23 -11.31
C ASP A 180 10.91 -1.78 -11.18
N CYS A 181 10.41 -1.45 -9.98
CA CYS A 181 9.76 -0.17 -9.70
C CYS A 181 10.43 0.59 -8.56
N ASP A 182 10.35 1.93 -8.62
CA ASP A 182 10.88 2.79 -7.57
C ASP A 182 9.96 2.82 -6.34
N VAL A 183 10.57 2.75 -5.17
CA VAL A 183 9.89 2.93 -3.88
C VAL A 183 10.35 4.25 -3.27
N LEU A 184 9.41 5.18 -3.14
CA LEU A 184 9.67 6.53 -2.65
C LEU A 184 9.42 6.63 -1.14
N HIS A 185 9.93 7.71 -0.55
CA HIS A 185 9.66 8.06 0.84
C HIS A 185 8.36 8.87 0.96
N CYS A 186 7.50 8.48 1.89
CA CYS A 186 6.29 9.24 2.18
C CYS A 186 6.63 10.58 2.81
N THR A 187 6.09 11.67 2.29
CA THR A 187 6.27 13.01 2.85
C THR A 187 5.62 13.18 4.22
N ALA A 188 4.57 12.41 4.51
CA ALA A 188 3.81 12.53 5.74
C ALA A 188 4.33 11.64 6.88
N CYS A 189 4.67 10.38 6.59
CA CYS A 189 5.15 9.43 7.60
C CYS A 189 6.63 9.08 7.49
N HIS A 190 7.33 9.56 6.46
CA HIS A 190 8.76 9.34 6.20
C HIS A 190 9.18 7.87 6.02
N ALA A 191 8.23 6.96 5.80
CA ALA A 191 8.52 5.56 5.52
C ALA A 191 8.81 5.35 4.04
N ARG A 192 9.76 4.48 3.70
CA ARG A 192 10.07 4.09 2.31
C ARG A 192 9.05 3.08 1.82
N SER A 193 7.87 3.59 1.48
CA SER A 193 6.66 2.78 1.29
C SER A 193 5.66 3.39 0.31
N VAL A 194 6.11 4.33 -0.50
CA VAL A 194 5.29 4.96 -1.54
C VAL A 194 5.55 4.24 -2.85
N ILE A 195 4.48 3.75 -3.49
CA ILE A 195 4.52 3.05 -4.77
C ILE A 195 3.49 3.62 -5.74
N SER A 196 3.60 3.27 -7.02
CA SER A 196 2.62 3.65 -8.05
C SER A 196 1.23 3.07 -7.77
N GLY A 197 0.20 3.87 -8.04
CA GLY A 197 -1.20 3.48 -8.02
C GLY A 197 -1.56 2.40 -9.04
N GLU A 198 -0.72 2.18 -10.06
CA GLU A 198 -0.85 1.05 -10.99
C GLU A 198 -0.72 -0.30 -10.26
N LEU A 199 0.19 -0.38 -9.30
CA LEU A 199 0.46 -1.61 -8.55
C LEU A 199 -0.52 -1.80 -7.40
N PHE A 200 -0.99 -0.70 -6.81
CA PHE A 200 -1.79 -0.74 -5.60
C PHE A 200 -2.67 0.50 -5.44
N VAL A 201 -3.97 0.29 -5.23
CA VAL A 201 -4.96 1.37 -5.04
C VAL A 201 -5.57 1.33 -3.65
N LEU A 202 -5.95 2.49 -3.10
CA LEU A 202 -6.73 2.66 -1.88
C LEU A 202 -8.16 3.12 -2.15
N GLU A 203 -8.47 3.57 -3.37
CA GLU A 203 -9.83 3.96 -3.75
C GLU A 203 -10.12 3.56 -5.20
N TYR A 204 -11.41 3.36 -5.49
CA TYR A 204 -11.86 3.12 -6.85
C TYR A 204 -11.58 4.36 -7.71
N GLY A 205 -10.95 4.17 -8.86
CA GLY A 205 -10.60 5.26 -9.78
C GLY A 205 -9.19 5.82 -9.59
N GLN A 206 -8.39 5.26 -8.67
CA GLN A 206 -6.95 5.49 -8.66
C GLN A 206 -6.27 4.64 -9.75
N TYR A 207 -5.30 5.24 -10.43
CA TYR A 207 -4.54 4.64 -11.53
C TYR A 207 -3.06 5.03 -11.44
N ASP A 208 -2.32 4.98 -12.56
CA ASP A 208 -0.90 5.31 -12.69
C ASP A 208 -0.54 6.76 -12.33
N GLU A 209 -1.50 7.68 -12.39
CA GLU A 209 -1.34 9.08 -11.96
C GLU A 209 -1.30 9.26 -10.44
N TYR A 210 -1.50 8.19 -9.67
CA TYR A 210 -1.49 8.23 -8.21
C TYR A 210 -0.23 7.60 -7.65
N ILE A 211 0.22 8.11 -6.50
CA ILE A 211 1.15 7.42 -5.62
C ILE A 211 0.46 7.08 -4.30
N VAL A 212 0.80 5.92 -3.75
CA VAL A 212 0.13 5.38 -2.58
C VAL A 212 1.18 5.04 -1.52
N CYS A 213 1.04 5.65 -0.33
CA CYS A 213 1.83 5.29 0.84
C CYS A 213 1.17 4.12 1.57
N LEU A 214 1.81 2.97 1.54
CA LEU A 214 1.32 1.75 2.16
C LEU A 214 1.53 1.71 3.68
N CYS A 215 2.36 2.61 4.22
CA CYS A 215 2.62 2.68 5.65
C CYS A 215 1.57 3.53 6.38
N CYS A 216 1.19 4.68 5.83
CA CYS A 216 0.19 5.57 6.44
C CYS A 216 -1.15 5.61 5.73
N LEU A 217 -1.29 4.84 4.65
CA LEU A 217 -2.54 4.59 3.92
C LEU A 217 -3.11 5.86 3.31
N SER A 218 -2.23 6.71 2.79
CA SER A 218 -2.59 7.93 2.09
C SER A 218 -2.29 7.76 0.60
N SER A 219 -3.16 8.26 -0.27
CA SER A 219 -2.83 8.44 -1.68
C SER A 219 -2.57 9.92 -2.01
N ILE A 220 -1.85 10.16 -3.10
CA ILE A 220 -1.63 11.49 -3.66
C ILE A 220 -1.80 11.38 -5.17
N ASN A 221 -2.62 12.24 -5.76
CA ASN A 221 -2.71 12.36 -7.21
C ASN A 221 -1.54 13.22 -7.72
N ILE A 222 -0.60 12.63 -8.46
CA ILE A 222 0.55 13.35 -9.03
C ILE A 222 0.08 14.34 -10.10
N GLU A 223 -0.92 13.99 -10.91
CA GLU A 223 -1.45 14.88 -11.95
C GLU A 223 -2.10 16.14 -11.38
N HIS A 224 -2.55 16.16 -10.12
CA HIS A 224 -3.30 17.28 -9.55
C HIS A 224 -2.70 17.87 -8.26
N GLU A 225 -2.00 17.10 -7.42
CA GLU A 225 -1.59 17.48 -6.06
C GLU A 225 -0.08 17.68 -5.87
N ALA A 226 0.76 16.98 -6.64
CA ALA A 226 2.22 17.10 -6.52
C ALA A 226 2.94 17.22 -7.88
N ARG A 227 3.84 18.18 -8.05
CA ARG A 227 4.62 18.34 -9.29
C ARG A 227 6.08 17.96 -9.07
N LEU A 228 6.63 17.12 -9.94
CA LEU A 228 8.07 16.81 -9.97
C LEU A 228 8.78 17.79 -10.91
N ILE A 229 9.85 18.42 -10.42
CA ILE A 229 10.78 19.19 -11.25
C ILE A 229 12.20 18.67 -11.07
N GLU A 230 13.09 19.07 -11.98
CA GLU A 230 14.51 18.82 -11.86
C GLU A 230 15.09 19.59 -10.66
N CYS A 231 15.85 18.90 -9.80
CA CYS A 231 16.49 19.53 -8.67
C CYS A 231 17.67 20.40 -9.13
N TYR A 232 17.72 21.67 -8.70
CA TYR A 232 18.82 22.57 -9.04
C TYR A 232 20.19 22.14 -8.45
N GLU A 233 20.22 21.24 -7.46
CA GLU A 233 21.47 20.77 -6.83
C GLU A 233 21.97 19.45 -7.42
N CYS A 234 21.12 18.42 -7.50
CA CYS A 234 21.53 17.12 -8.02
C CYS A 234 21.22 16.91 -9.51
N CYS A 235 20.44 17.80 -10.14
CA CYS A 235 19.98 17.71 -11.53
C CYS A 235 19.15 16.45 -11.85
N ASP A 236 18.66 15.75 -10.83
CA ASP A 236 17.73 14.64 -11.01
C ASP A 236 16.28 15.13 -10.95
N THR A 237 15.37 14.44 -11.66
CA THR A 237 13.92 14.70 -11.60
C THR A 237 13.33 14.13 -10.32
N SER A 238 13.68 14.73 -9.19
CA SER A 238 13.39 14.21 -7.84
C SER A 238 12.84 15.29 -6.89
N TYR A 239 12.58 16.49 -7.40
CA TYR A 239 12.09 17.61 -6.60
C TYR A 239 10.56 17.62 -6.54
N LEU A 240 9.99 17.10 -5.46
CA LEU A 240 8.54 16.99 -5.27
C LEU A 240 7.98 18.28 -4.69
N ILE A 241 6.98 18.85 -5.36
CA ILE A 241 6.34 20.13 -5.01
C ILE A 241 4.91 19.87 -4.55
N ASP A 242 4.53 20.40 -3.39
CA ASP A 242 3.13 20.50 -2.98
C ASP A 242 2.45 21.67 -3.71
N ALA A 243 1.63 21.36 -4.73
CA ALA A 243 1.02 22.35 -5.60
C ALA A 243 -0.16 23.11 -4.94
N PHE A 244 -0.65 22.66 -3.79
CA PHE A 244 -1.78 23.27 -3.09
C PHE A 244 -1.36 24.20 -1.95
N ASN A 245 -0.12 24.07 -1.46
CA ASN A 245 0.39 24.87 -0.36
C ASN A 245 1.02 26.20 -0.83
N VAL A 246 0.18 27.07 -1.38
CA VAL A 246 0.60 28.40 -1.88
C VAL A 246 0.99 29.32 -0.72
N GLN A 247 2.26 29.69 -0.68
CA GLN A 247 2.82 30.70 0.22
C GLN A 247 2.88 32.07 -0.46
N LYS A 248 3.02 33.13 0.34
CA LYS A 248 3.10 34.52 -0.16
C LYS A 248 4.20 34.67 -1.20
N GLY A 249 3.85 35.25 -2.34
CA GLY A 249 4.77 35.44 -3.47
C GLY A 249 4.90 34.24 -4.41
N GLN A 250 3.82 33.47 -4.61
CA GLN A 250 3.79 32.31 -5.52
C GLN A 250 4.84 31.25 -5.16
N ARG A 251 5.11 31.08 -3.86
CA ARG A 251 6.06 30.10 -3.35
C ARG A 251 5.33 28.82 -2.97
N TYR A 252 5.96 27.69 -3.20
CA TYR A 252 5.45 26.37 -2.88
C TYR A 252 6.54 25.61 -2.14
N ILE A 253 6.14 24.74 -1.24
CA ILE A 253 7.07 23.89 -0.51
C ILE A 253 7.46 22.76 -1.47
N GLY A 254 8.75 22.61 -1.72
CA GLY A 254 9.25 21.46 -2.45
C GLY A 254 10.46 20.85 -1.76
N LYS A 255 10.64 19.56 -1.95
CA LYS A 255 11.74 18.81 -1.36
C LYS A 255 12.32 17.83 -2.37
N CYS A 256 13.63 17.82 -2.49
CA CYS A 256 14.35 16.81 -3.25
C CYS A 256 14.40 15.49 -2.46
N SER A 257 13.99 14.40 -3.10
CA SER A 257 14.10 13.07 -2.48
C SER A 257 15.52 12.51 -2.48
N GLU A 258 16.41 13.01 -3.35
CA GLU A 258 17.78 12.47 -3.54
C GLU A 258 18.84 13.21 -2.71
N CYS A 259 18.86 14.54 -2.73
CA CYS A 259 19.89 15.34 -2.05
C CYS A 259 19.37 16.08 -0.81
N GLU A 260 18.16 15.73 -0.35
CA GLU A 260 17.48 16.26 0.85
C GLU A 260 17.22 17.78 0.87
N THR A 261 17.52 18.49 -0.21
CA THR A 261 17.28 19.93 -0.36
C THR A 261 15.82 20.29 -0.15
N ASP A 262 15.54 21.26 0.73
CA ASP A 262 14.21 21.66 1.19
C ASP A 262 13.94 23.16 0.98
N THR A 263 14.07 23.60 -0.27
CA THR A 263 13.92 25.02 -0.64
C THR A 263 12.58 25.31 -1.33
N TYR A 264 12.15 26.57 -1.24
CA TYR A 264 10.91 27.01 -1.87
C TYR A 264 11.06 27.08 -3.39
N VAL A 265 10.11 26.47 -4.10
CA VAL A 265 9.93 26.63 -5.54
C VAL A 265 8.87 27.68 -5.84
N ARG A 266 8.83 28.17 -7.08
CA ARG A 266 7.82 29.14 -7.53
C ARG A 266 7.02 28.62 -8.71
N LYS A 267 5.76 29.06 -8.82
CA LYS A 267 4.95 28.87 -10.03
C LYS A 267 5.03 30.11 -10.91
N CYS A 268 5.43 29.96 -12.17
CA CYS A 268 5.51 31.06 -13.12
C CYS A 268 4.13 31.62 -13.45
N ALA A 269 3.95 32.94 -13.35
CA ALA A 269 2.68 33.59 -13.70
C ALA A 269 2.34 33.51 -15.20
N GLY A 270 3.33 33.30 -16.08
CA GLY A 270 3.14 33.32 -17.53
C GLY A 270 2.87 31.95 -18.16
N CYS A 271 3.63 30.92 -17.77
CA CYS A 271 3.51 29.57 -18.32
C CYS A 271 2.99 28.54 -17.32
N GLU A 272 2.69 28.94 -16.08
CA GLU A 272 2.22 28.06 -15.01
C GLU A 272 3.16 26.93 -14.58
N GLU A 273 4.34 26.82 -15.18
CA GLU A 273 5.36 25.85 -14.78
C GLU A 273 6.00 26.21 -13.43
N PHE A 274 6.38 25.17 -12.69
CA PHE A 274 7.13 25.32 -11.46
C PHE A 274 8.63 25.38 -11.75
N TYR A 275 9.34 26.24 -11.03
CA TYR A 275 10.78 26.43 -11.20
C TYR A 275 11.43 26.81 -9.87
N HIS A 276 12.73 26.55 -9.75
CA HIS A 276 13.48 26.93 -8.56
C HIS A 276 14.04 28.37 -8.71
N PRO A 277 13.89 29.27 -7.71
CA PRO A 277 14.32 30.67 -7.81
C PRO A 277 15.85 30.89 -7.82
N SER A 278 16.67 29.83 -7.72
CA SER A 278 18.10 29.91 -8.06
C SER A 278 18.33 30.06 -9.56
N GLU A 279 17.37 29.64 -10.38
CA GLU A 279 17.32 29.93 -11.81
C GLU A 279 16.86 31.37 -12.01
N ALA A 280 17.43 32.07 -12.98
CA ALA A 280 17.26 33.52 -13.14
C ALA A 280 15.77 33.97 -13.15
N GLU A 281 15.30 34.53 -12.03
CA GLU A 281 13.90 34.96 -11.89
C GLU A 281 13.68 36.40 -12.40
N VAL A 282 12.50 36.67 -12.94
CA VAL A 282 12.02 38.02 -13.26
C VAL A 282 10.82 38.35 -12.37
N SER A 283 10.82 39.53 -11.76
CA SER A 283 9.69 40.00 -10.94
C SER A 283 9.15 41.34 -11.43
N VAL A 284 7.83 41.44 -11.56
CA VAL A 284 7.09 42.64 -11.99
C VAL A 284 5.81 42.73 -11.17
N ASP A 285 5.54 43.87 -10.55
CA ASP A 285 4.31 44.15 -9.77
C ASP A 285 3.92 43.05 -8.76
N GLY A 286 4.91 42.42 -8.13
CA GLY A 286 4.71 41.36 -7.14
C GLY A 286 4.43 39.96 -7.71
N ARG A 287 4.52 39.79 -9.03
CA ARG A 287 4.43 38.50 -9.74
C ARG A 287 5.81 38.04 -10.23
N PHE A 288 6.02 36.74 -10.27
CA PHE A 288 7.28 36.08 -10.59
C PHE A 288 7.17 35.22 -11.86
N TYR A 289 8.21 35.27 -12.68
CA TYR A 289 8.30 34.56 -13.96
C TYR A 289 9.62 33.79 -14.09
N CYS A 290 9.57 32.61 -14.71
CA CYS A 290 10.75 31.76 -14.94
C CYS A 290 11.70 32.33 -16.01
N SER A 291 11.23 33.24 -16.87
CA SER A 291 12.05 33.90 -17.88
C SER A 291 11.47 35.22 -18.35
N LYS A 292 12.31 36.07 -18.97
CA LYS A 292 11.88 37.30 -19.68
C LYS A 292 10.91 36.99 -20.84
N SER A 293 10.99 35.79 -21.41
CA SER A 293 10.07 35.35 -22.47
C SER A 293 8.66 35.12 -21.91
N CYS A 294 8.54 34.45 -20.77
CA CYS A 294 7.25 34.23 -20.10
C CYS A 294 6.62 35.52 -19.58
N GLN A 295 7.44 36.50 -19.17
CA GLN A 295 6.96 37.85 -18.87
C GLN A 295 6.30 38.49 -20.11
N ARG A 296 6.99 38.47 -21.27
CA ARG A 296 6.48 39.11 -22.51
C ARG A 296 5.23 38.45 -23.06
N ILE A 297 5.11 37.13 -22.93
CA ILE A 297 3.89 36.40 -23.32
C ILE A 297 2.71 36.90 -22.49
N TYR A 298 2.91 37.07 -21.17
CA TYR A 298 1.88 37.57 -20.28
C TYR A 298 1.49 39.04 -20.60
N GLU A 299 2.46 39.91 -20.86
CA GLU A 299 2.23 41.32 -21.23
C GLU A 299 1.50 41.49 -22.58
N CYS A 300 1.63 40.53 -23.51
CA CYS A 300 0.91 40.56 -24.81
C CYS A 300 -0.51 39.99 -24.72
N VAL A 301 -0.85 39.25 -23.67
CA VAL A 301 -2.19 38.66 -23.47
C VAL A 301 -3.11 39.63 -22.71
N ASP A 302 -2.55 40.51 -21.88
CA ASP A 302 -3.28 41.54 -21.11
C ASP A 302 -3.32 42.93 -21.80
N ALA A 303 -2.88 43.04 -23.07
CA ALA A 303 -2.93 44.26 -23.91
C ALA A 303 -3.97 44.15 -25.03
#